data_AF-A0A4R2NZ37-F1
#
_entry.id   AF-A0A4R2NZ37-F1
#
_cell.length_a   1.000
_cell.length_b   1.000
_cell.length_c   1.000
_cell.angle_alpha   90.00
_cell.angle_beta   90.00
_cell.angle_gamma   90.00
#
_symmetry.space_group_name_H-M   'P 1'
#
loop_
_entity.id
_entity.type
_entity.pdbx_description
1 polymer ?
#
loop_
_entity_poly.entity_id
_entity_poly.type
_entity_poly.pdbx_seq_one_letter_code
_entity_poly.pdbx_strand_id
1 'polypeptide(L)'
;MVEYTDLPLEAAELIQRQYDIDRADAGPKAPVSGFRYRGVQIESRWAVMDELDTMRRIIDAMPELMARRLETIWCDSNAGACYTVTVRVDLWVPNLRSAISEAVMEAGGGHNGIMIEADGANGCHFDPDWGEFE
;
A
#
# COMPACT_ATOMS: atom_id res chain seq x y z
N MET A 1 -13.89 11.90 28.07
CA MET A 1 -14.67 12.87 27.29
C MET A 1 -13.67 13.63 26.44
N VAL A 2 -13.66 13.40 25.12
CA VAL A 2 -12.75 14.10 24.20
C VAL A 2 -13.46 15.38 23.79
N GLU A 3 -12.89 16.54 24.09
CA GLU A 3 -13.38 17.82 23.57
C GLU A 3 -12.88 18.00 22.14
N TYR A 4 -13.81 18.25 21.22
CA TYR A 4 -13.50 18.62 19.85
C TYR A 4 -13.47 20.14 19.78
N THR A 5 -12.33 20.70 19.40
CA THR A 5 -12.19 22.14 19.15
C THR A 5 -12.22 22.37 17.65
N ASP A 6 -13.09 23.27 17.19
CA ASP A 6 -13.12 23.67 15.79
C ASP A 6 -11.82 24.41 15.43
N LEU A 7 -11.19 23.96 14.34
CA LEU A 7 -10.03 24.63 13.78
C LEU A 7 -10.46 26.00 13.22
N PRO A 8 -9.72 27.09 13.51
CA PRO A 8 -9.93 28.36 12.84
C PRO A 8 -9.84 28.19 11.32
N LEU A 9 -10.67 28.93 10.56
CA LEU A 9 -10.74 28.83 9.09
C LEU A 9 -9.36 28.97 8.43
N GLU A 10 -8.55 29.93 8.89
CA GLU A 10 -7.19 30.17 8.38
C GLU A 10 -6.27 28.94 8.57
N ALA A 11 -6.39 28.24 9.70
CA ALA A 11 -5.62 27.02 9.94
C ALA A 11 -6.08 25.89 9.02
N ALA A 12 -7.40 25.76 8.78
CA ALA A 12 -7.94 24.78 7.85
C ALA A 12 -7.47 25.04 6.41
N GLU A 13 -7.43 26.29 5.97
CA GLU A 13 -6.93 26.70 4.65
C GLU A 13 -5.44 26.38 4.48
N LEU A 14 -4.62 26.63 5.51
CA LEU A 14 -3.19 26.29 5.48
C LEU A 14 -2.96 24.77 5.42
N ILE A 15 -3.74 23.98 6.18
CA ILE A 15 -3.67 22.52 6.14
C ILE A 15 -4.06 22.00 4.75
N GLN A 16 -5.14 22.52 4.16
CA GLN A 16 -5.56 22.12 2.82
C GLN A 16 -4.49 22.48 1.78
N ARG A 17 -3.90 23.66 1.88
CA ARG A 17 -2.81 24.08 0.98
C ARG A 17 -1.61 23.16 1.08
N GLN A 18 -1.18 22.79 2.29
CA GLN A 18 -0.06 21.87 2.47
C GLN A 18 -0.40 20.48 1.90
N TYR A 19 -1.62 19.99 2.14
CA TYR A 19 -2.08 18.73 1.57
C TYR A 19 -2.04 18.71 0.05
N ASP A 20 -2.45 19.79 -0.61
CA ASP A 20 -2.42 19.89 -2.06
C ASP A 20 -0.99 19.91 -2.63
N ILE A 21 -0.05 20.53 -1.91
CA ILE A 21 1.39 20.52 -2.23
C ILE A 21 1.94 19.11 -2.10
N ASP A 22 1.77 18.46 -0.94
CA ASP A 22 2.29 17.11 -0.69
C ASP A 22 1.72 16.11 -1.70
N ARG A 23 0.42 16.23 -1.99
CA ARG A 23 -0.23 15.42 -3.01
C ARG A 23 0.39 15.68 -4.39
N ALA A 24 0.65 16.91 -4.79
CA ALA A 24 1.26 17.21 -6.08
C ALA A 24 2.69 16.66 -6.17
N ASP A 25 3.48 16.81 -5.11
CA ASP A 25 4.89 16.43 -5.06
C ASP A 25 5.11 14.91 -5.06
N ALA A 26 4.13 14.13 -4.62
CA ALA A 26 4.19 12.67 -4.65
C ALA A 26 4.19 12.03 -6.05
N GLY A 27 4.15 12.83 -7.12
CA GLY A 27 4.34 12.37 -8.48
C GLY A 27 3.06 12.29 -9.33
N PRO A 28 3.18 11.83 -10.60
CA PRO A 28 2.09 11.86 -11.58
C PRO A 28 0.84 11.10 -11.12
N LYS A 29 -0.33 11.68 -11.36
CA LYS A 29 -1.61 11.12 -10.91
C LYS A 29 -2.29 10.31 -12.00
N ALA A 30 -2.74 9.12 -11.61
CA ALA A 30 -3.66 8.32 -12.40
C ALA A 30 -5.08 8.93 -12.38
N PRO A 31 -5.90 8.64 -13.40
CA PRO A 31 -7.29 9.11 -13.44
C PRO A 31 -8.19 8.44 -12.38
N VAL A 32 -7.71 7.36 -11.76
CA VAL A 32 -8.41 6.61 -10.71
C VAL A 32 -7.43 6.35 -9.55
N SER A 33 -7.95 6.32 -8.33
CA SER A 33 -7.16 5.97 -7.13
C SER A 33 -6.92 4.48 -6.97
N GLY A 34 -7.66 3.65 -7.70
CA GLY A 34 -7.52 2.20 -7.65
C GLY A 34 -8.42 1.47 -8.62
N PHE A 35 -8.17 0.18 -8.79
CA PHE A 35 -8.93 -0.72 -9.66
C PHE A 35 -8.64 -2.18 -9.31
N ARG A 36 -9.47 -3.10 -9.83
CA ARG A 36 -9.21 -4.53 -9.70
C ARG A 36 -8.25 -5.04 -10.77
N TYR A 37 -7.21 -5.74 -10.34
CA TYR A 37 -6.27 -6.45 -11.19
C TYR A 37 -6.15 -7.91 -10.75
N ARG A 38 -6.41 -8.85 -11.67
CA ARG A 38 -6.43 -10.31 -11.41
C ARG A 38 -7.23 -10.73 -10.15
N GLY A 39 -8.30 -9.99 -9.85
CA GLY A 39 -9.18 -10.25 -8.71
C GLY A 39 -8.78 -9.54 -7.40
N VAL A 40 -7.59 -8.94 -7.34
CA VAL A 40 -7.08 -8.15 -6.22
C VAL A 40 -7.42 -6.68 -6.46
N GLN A 41 -7.93 -5.98 -5.44
CA GLN A 41 -8.14 -4.53 -5.49
C GLN A 41 -6.81 -3.83 -5.20
N ILE A 42 -6.34 -2.97 -6.11
CA ILE A 42 -5.15 -2.15 -5.85
C ILE A 42 -5.55 -0.69 -5.69
N GLU A 43 -4.99 -0.02 -4.69
CA GLU A 43 -5.34 1.37 -4.34
C GLU A 43 -4.13 2.16 -3.87
N SER A 44 -4.00 3.39 -4.33
CA SER A 44 -2.97 4.35 -3.91
C SER A 44 -3.64 5.53 -3.24
N ARG A 45 -3.18 5.91 -2.04
CA ARG A 45 -3.75 7.01 -1.25
C ARG A 45 -3.90 8.29 -2.06
N TRP A 46 -2.89 8.61 -2.86
CA TRP A 46 -2.87 9.83 -3.68
C TRP A 46 -3.07 9.57 -5.17
N ALA A 47 -3.42 8.35 -5.57
CA ALA A 47 -3.57 7.94 -6.97
C ALA A 47 -2.27 8.10 -7.78
N VAL A 48 -1.11 7.81 -7.19
CA VAL A 48 0.18 7.92 -7.89
C VAL A 48 0.30 6.79 -8.92
N MET A 49 0.61 7.15 -10.17
CA MET A 49 0.61 6.22 -11.31
C MET A 49 1.65 5.10 -11.13
N ASP A 50 2.87 5.46 -10.73
CA ASP A 50 3.96 4.50 -10.58
C ASP A 50 3.73 3.52 -9.43
N GLU A 51 3.00 3.94 -8.38
CA GLU A 51 2.60 3.06 -7.29
C GLU A 51 1.56 2.03 -7.74
N LEU A 52 0.55 2.46 -8.50
CA LEU A 52 -0.45 1.57 -9.07
C LEU A 52 0.19 0.55 -10.02
N ASP A 53 1.16 0.98 -10.83
CA ASP A 53 1.92 0.08 -11.69
C ASP A 53 2.79 -0.90 -10.87
N THR A 54 3.43 -0.43 -9.80
CA THR A 54 4.23 -1.28 -8.91
C THR A 54 3.37 -2.33 -8.22
N MET A 55 2.17 -1.97 -7.72
CA MET A 55 1.22 -2.94 -7.15
C MET A 55 0.73 -3.99 -8.16
N ARG A 56 0.61 -3.63 -9.45
CA ARG A 56 0.35 -4.63 -10.50
C ARG A 56 1.53 -5.60 -10.66
N ARG A 57 2.75 -5.07 -10.69
CA ARG A 57 3.97 -5.88 -10.79
C ARG A 57 4.15 -6.80 -9.58
N ILE A 58 3.78 -6.36 -8.38
CA ILE A 58 3.74 -7.22 -7.18
C ILE A 58 2.82 -8.43 -7.42
N ILE A 59 1.60 -8.20 -7.90
CA ILE A 59 0.65 -9.28 -8.20
C ILE A 59 1.19 -10.22 -9.30
N ASP A 60 1.87 -9.68 -10.31
CA ASP A 60 2.43 -10.45 -11.41
C ASP A 60 3.66 -11.29 -11.01
N ALA A 61 4.45 -10.85 -10.03
CA ALA A 61 5.61 -11.57 -9.49
C ALA A 61 5.19 -12.74 -8.57
N MET A 62 4.01 -12.66 -7.95
CA MET A 62 3.52 -13.74 -7.09
C MET A 62 3.11 -14.99 -7.88
N PRO A 63 3.36 -16.20 -7.36
CA PRO A 63 2.73 -17.41 -7.87
C PRO A 63 1.19 -17.26 -7.88
N GLU A 64 0.54 -17.70 -8.96
CA GLU A 64 -0.89 -17.41 -9.20
C GLU A 64 -1.80 -17.81 -8.02
N LEU A 65 -1.54 -18.97 -7.40
CA LEU A 65 -2.30 -19.45 -6.25
C LEU A 65 -2.08 -18.61 -4.98
N MET A 66 -0.95 -17.93 -4.86
CA MET A 66 -0.68 -17.00 -3.75
C MET A 66 -1.34 -15.65 -4.02
N ALA A 67 -1.23 -15.12 -5.25
CA ALA A 67 -1.86 -13.86 -5.64
C ALA A 67 -3.39 -13.90 -5.43
N ARG A 68 -4.05 -15.01 -5.76
CA ARG A 68 -5.50 -15.20 -5.58
C ARG A 68 -5.97 -15.13 -4.11
N ARG A 69 -5.05 -15.30 -3.15
CA ARG A 69 -5.36 -15.20 -1.71
C ARG A 69 -5.49 -13.76 -1.25
N LEU A 70 -4.94 -12.81 -2.02
CA LEU A 70 -5.03 -11.40 -1.69
C LEU A 70 -6.41 -10.84 -2.02
N GLU A 71 -6.89 -9.99 -1.13
CA GLU A 71 -8.08 -9.18 -1.34
C GLU A 71 -7.70 -7.80 -1.86
N THR A 72 -6.77 -7.13 -1.17
CA THR A 72 -6.32 -5.78 -1.48
C THR A 72 -4.80 -5.65 -1.40
N ILE A 73 -4.27 -4.68 -2.16
CA ILE A 73 -2.98 -4.05 -1.90
C ILE A 73 -3.21 -2.55 -1.89
N TRP A 74 -2.91 -1.90 -0.79
CA TRP A 74 -3.04 -0.45 -0.63
C TRP A 74 -1.67 0.17 -0.38
N CYS A 75 -1.32 1.24 -1.10
CA CYS A 75 -0.08 2.00 -0.91
C CYS A 75 -0.35 3.33 -0.19
N ASP A 76 0.35 3.57 0.91
CA ASP A 76 0.41 4.90 1.52
C ASP A 76 1.42 5.76 0.76
N SER A 77 0.94 6.48 -0.25
CA SER A 77 1.78 7.38 -1.06
C SER A 77 2.50 8.46 -0.25
N ASN A 78 1.99 8.79 0.94
CA ASN A 78 2.64 9.74 1.84
C ASN A 78 3.88 9.16 2.53
N ALA A 79 3.91 7.83 2.72
CA ALA A 79 5.05 7.11 3.26
C ALA A 79 5.96 6.52 2.17
N GLY A 80 5.46 6.39 0.93
CA GLY A 80 6.17 5.90 -0.25
C GLY A 80 6.56 4.43 -0.13
N ALA A 81 6.21 3.59 -1.11
CA ALA A 81 6.48 2.14 -1.07
C ALA A 81 6.14 1.47 0.27
N CYS A 82 5.06 1.91 0.92
CA CYS A 82 4.57 1.40 2.18
C CYS A 82 3.19 0.80 1.94
N TYR A 83 3.04 -0.50 2.21
CA TYR A 83 1.90 -1.27 1.73
C TYR A 83 1.08 -1.86 2.88
N THR A 84 -0.23 -1.83 2.74
CA THR A 84 -1.15 -2.70 3.48
C THR A 84 -1.68 -3.76 2.52
N VAL A 85 -1.46 -5.03 2.84
CA VAL A 85 -1.93 -6.17 2.06
C VAL A 85 -2.96 -6.93 2.87
N THR A 86 -4.21 -6.90 2.44
CA THR A 86 -5.28 -7.66 3.10
C THR A 86 -5.43 -9.03 2.43
N VAL A 87 -5.38 -10.09 3.23
CA VAL A 87 -5.62 -11.47 2.81
C VAL A 87 -7.10 -11.79 2.97
N ARG A 88 -7.66 -12.49 1.99
CA ARG A 88 -9.04 -12.99 2.06
C ARG A 88 -9.22 -13.91 3.26
N VAL A 89 -10.39 -13.82 3.88
CA VAL A 89 -10.82 -14.69 4.99
C VAL A 89 -10.62 -16.18 4.64
N ASP A 90 -10.12 -16.94 5.60
CA ASP A 90 -9.81 -18.37 5.54
C ASP A 90 -8.79 -18.80 4.46
N LEU A 91 -8.14 -17.84 3.78
CA LEU A 91 -7.14 -18.13 2.74
C LEU A 91 -5.69 -17.88 3.18
N TRP A 92 -5.45 -17.63 4.46
CA TRP A 92 -4.09 -17.57 4.99
C TRP A 92 -3.35 -18.90 4.83
N VAL A 93 -2.07 -18.84 4.46
CA VAL A 93 -1.12 -19.96 4.54
C VAL A 93 0.24 -19.44 5.00
N PRO A 94 1.03 -20.21 5.78
CA PRO A 94 2.26 -19.70 6.40
C PRO A 94 3.29 -19.10 5.43
N ASN A 95 3.41 -19.66 4.22
CA ASN A 95 4.35 -19.20 3.19
C ASN A 95 3.86 -17.98 2.40
N LEU A 96 2.61 -17.54 2.58
CA LEU A 96 2.10 -16.33 1.92
C LEU A 96 2.86 -15.08 2.36
N ARG A 97 3.26 -15.04 3.64
CA ARG A 97 4.08 -13.95 4.21
C ARG A 97 5.35 -13.72 3.38
N SER A 98 6.15 -14.77 3.17
CA SER A 98 7.39 -14.68 2.40
C SER A 98 7.12 -14.34 0.94
N ALA A 99 6.09 -14.95 0.33
CA ALA A 99 5.72 -14.69 -1.06
C ALA A 99 5.33 -13.22 -1.31
N ILE A 100 4.65 -12.58 -0.35
CA ILE A 100 4.32 -11.14 -0.44
C ILE A 100 5.60 -10.30 -0.38
N SER A 101 6.46 -10.53 0.60
CA SER A 101 7.71 -9.76 0.76
C SER A 101 8.63 -9.91 -0.46
N GLU A 102 8.85 -11.13 -0.93
CA GLU A 102 9.66 -11.42 -2.13
C GLU A 102 9.11 -10.70 -3.38
N ALA A 103 7.79 -10.74 -3.59
CA ALA A 103 7.16 -10.06 -4.72
C ALA A 103 7.25 -8.53 -4.63
N VAL A 104 7.19 -7.95 -3.43
CA VAL A 104 7.41 -6.52 -3.21
C VAL A 104 8.85 -6.14 -3.52
N MET A 105 9.82 -6.93 -3.07
CA MET A 105 11.24 -6.72 -3.38
C MET A 105 11.51 -6.83 -4.89
N GLU A 106 10.96 -7.83 -5.56
CA GLU A 106 11.13 -8.02 -7.01
C GLU A 106 10.51 -6.87 -7.82
N ALA A 107 9.30 -6.42 -7.45
CA ALA A 107 8.57 -5.42 -8.23
C ALA A 107 9.04 -3.98 -7.95
N GLY A 108 9.35 -3.67 -6.68
CA GLY A 108 9.65 -2.32 -6.20
C GLY A 108 11.11 -2.06 -5.86
N GLY A 109 11.95 -3.10 -5.76
CA GLY A 109 13.33 -2.99 -5.31
C GLY A 109 13.48 -2.71 -3.81
N GLY A 110 12.37 -2.65 -3.07
CA GLY A 110 12.35 -2.31 -1.65
C GLY A 110 10.99 -1.79 -1.18
N HIS A 111 10.87 -1.56 0.13
CA HIS A 111 9.70 -1.03 0.78
C HIS A 111 10.01 -0.30 2.09
N ASN A 112 9.19 0.69 2.44
CA ASN A 112 9.22 1.37 3.74
C ASN A 112 8.37 0.66 4.81
N GLY A 113 7.75 -0.46 4.45
CA GLY A 113 6.99 -1.30 5.36
C GLY A 113 5.90 -2.06 4.63
N ILE A 114 5.59 -3.24 5.15
CA ILE A 114 4.45 -4.03 4.68
C ILE A 114 3.65 -4.45 5.90
N MET A 115 2.41 -3.98 6.00
CA MET A 115 1.42 -4.53 6.92
C MET A 115 0.63 -5.61 6.20
N ILE A 116 0.56 -6.81 6.78
CA ILE A 116 -0.30 -7.88 6.29
C ILE A 116 -1.45 -8.04 7.26
N GLU A 117 -2.67 -7.79 6.76
CA GLU A 117 -3.90 -8.02 7.48
C GLU A 117 -4.46 -9.39 7.11
N ALA A 118 -4.50 -10.30 8.08
CA ALA A 118 -5.06 -11.63 7.93
C ALA A 118 -5.84 -12.02 9.19
N ASP A 119 -6.75 -12.98 9.05
CA ASP A 119 -7.56 -13.49 10.15
C ASP A 119 -6.75 -14.37 11.13
N GLY A 120 -7.38 -14.76 12.24
CA GLY A 120 -6.84 -15.78 13.14
C GLY A 120 -5.49 -15.43 13.81
N ALA A 121 -5.22 -14.14 14.04
CA ALA A 121 -3.94 -13.63 14.57
C ALA A 121 -2.72 -13.87 13.66
N ASN A 122 -2.96 -14.10 12.36
CA ASN A 122 -1.90 -14.28 11.37
C ASN A 122 -1.36 -12.96 10.79
N GLY A 123 -1.99 -11.83 11.13
CA GLY A 123 -1.51 -10.51 10.73
C GLY A 123 -0.08 -10.24 11.22
N CYS A 124 0.71 -9.59 10.39
CA CYS A 124 2.12 -9.31 10.70
C CYS A 124 2.60 -8.06 9.97
N HIS A 125 3.77 -7.56 10.36
CA HIS A 125 4.44 -6.47 9.67
C HIS A 125 5.86 -6.86 9.27
N PHE A 126 6.34 -6.21 8.23
CA PHE A 126 7.75 -6.16 7.86
C PHE A 126 8.26 -4.74 8.07
N ASP A 127 9.43 -4.64 8.69
CA ASP A 127 10.19 -3.40 8.80
C ASP A 127 10.66 -2.92 7.40
N PRO A 128 11.08 -1.66 7.25
CA PRO A 128 11.66 -1.18 6.00
C PRO A 128 12.82 -2.07 5.52
N ASP A 129 12.82 -2.39 4.24
CA ASP A 129 13.89 -3.14 3.57
C ASP A 129 14.05 -2.61 2.15
N TRP A 130 15.23 -2.10 1.82
CA TRP A 130 15.59 -1.61 0.48
C TRP A 130 16.70 -2.44 -0.17
N GLY A 131 16.91 -3.67 0.33
CA GLY A 131 18.00 -4.54 -0.05
C GLY A 131 19.35 -4.07 0.50
N GLU A 132 20.38 -4.87 0.26
CA GLU A 132 21.75 -4.43 0.45
C GLU A 132 22.20 -3.66 -0.80
N PHE A 133 22.66 -2.42 -0.61
CA PHE A 133 23.30 -1.66 -1.68
C PHE A 133 24.64 -2.34 -2.02
N GLU A 134 24.76 -2.96 -3.20
CA GLU A 134 26.06 -3.23 -3.84
C GLU A 134 26.53 -2.05 -4.69
#